data_AF-J0D5X9-F1
#
_entry.id   AF-J0D5X9-F1
#
_cell.length_a   1.000
_cell.length_b   1.000
_cell.length_c   1.000
_cell.angle_alpha   90.00
_cell.angle_beta   90.00
_cell.angle_gamma   90.00
#
_symmetry.space_group_name_H-M   'P 1'
#
loop_
_entity.id
_entity.type
_entity.pdbx_description
1 polymer ?
#
loop_
_entity_poly.entity_id
_entity_poly.type
_entity_poly.pdbx_seq_one_letter_code
_entity_poly.pdbx_strand_id
1 'polypeptide(L)'
;MRHAPIGLCWDAKNYSCAYDTILTAFYYIWMLSPHNVSDFMKSTSFFTALVFSSIEQYTDHGMPFEGIREIIRPRLHALNPEKFPLGPVGCSLVDLTEAILDSNRSQWAVQAICNTC
;
A
#
# COMPACT_ATOMS: atom_id res chain seq x y z
N MET A 1 10.77 8.65 18.77
CA MET A 1 11.74 9.15 17.77
C MET A 1 10.95 9.74 16.61
N ARG A 2 11.27 10.94 16.14
CA ARG A 2 10.63 11.50 14.93
C ARG A 2 11.35 10.89 13.73
N HIS A 3 10.72 9.91 13.08
CA HIS A 3 11.26 9.28 11.88
C HIS A 3 11.11 10.25 10.70
N ALA A 4 12.23 10.64 10.08
CA ALA A 4 12.22 11.24 8.77
C ALA A 4 11.49 10.30 7.78
N PRO A 5 10.94 10.81 6.66
CA PRO A 5 10.38 9.96 5.63
C PRO A 5 11.35 8.87 5.23
N ILE A 6 10.94 7.63 5.50
CA ILE A 6 11.58 6.48 4.90
C ILE A 6 11.15 6.53 3.43
N GLY A 7 12.06 6.97 2.57
CA GLY A 7 11.95 6.77 1.13
C GLY A 7 12.48 5.38 0.79
N LEU A 8 11.81 4.68 -0.13
CA LEU A 8 12.35 3.46 -0.71
C LEU A 8 13.52 3.79 -1.66
N CYS A 9 14.50 2.91 -1.72
CA CYS A 9 15.47 2.90 -2.80
C CYS A 9 14.76 2.54 -4.13
N TRP A 10 14.91 3.41 -5.12
CA TRP A 10 14.31 3.22 -6.44
C TRP A 10 14.93 2.03 -7.16
N ASP A 11 14.09 1.13 -7.66
CA ASP A 11 14.48 0.01 -8.50
C ASP A 11 14.53 0.45 -9.97
N ALA A 12 15.74 0.72 -10.46
CA ALA A 12 15.99 1.12 -11.84
C ALA A 12 15.84 -0.03 -12.86
N LYS A 13 15.79 -1.29 -12.41
CA LYS A 13 15.57 -2.46 -13.28
C LYS A 13 14.08 -2.70 -13.50
N ASN A 14 13.29 -2.64 -12.42
CA ASN A 14 11.83 -2.72 -12.47
C ASN A 14 11.25 -1.43 -11.87
N TYR A 15 11.00 -0.45 -12.74
CA TYR A 15 10.65 0.92 -12.34
C TYR A 15 9.63 0.94 -11.21
N SER A 16 10.07 1.40 -10.03
CA SER A 16 9.29 1.29 -8.81
C SER A 16 8.62 2.57 -8.37
N CYS A 17 8.80 3.70 -9.06
CA CYS A 17 8.39 5.02 -8.55
C CYS A 17 6.92 5.07 -8.06
N ALA A 18 5.98 4.44 -8.79
CA ALA A 18 4.58 4.35 -8.38
C ALA A 18 4.40 3.49 -7.11
N TYR A 19 5.05 2.34 -7.04
CA TYR A 19 5.06 1.47 -5.86
C TYR A 19 5.67 2.18 -4.65
N ASP A 20 6.82 2.83 -4.83
CA ASP A 20 7.53 3.49 -3.76
C ASP A 20 6.69 4.64 -3.18
N THR A 21 6.02 5.39 -4.05
CA THR A 21 5.11 6.48 -3.66
C THR A 21 3.96 5.95 -2.81
N ILE A 22 3.25 4.91 -3.29
CA ILE A 22 2.05 4.43 -2.60
C ILE A 22 2.38 3.70 -1.29
N LEU A 23 3.45 2.90 -1.27
CA LEU A 23 3.88 2.17 -0.07
C LEU A 23 4.38 3.11 1.02
N THR A 24 5.09 4.16 0.64
CA THR A 24 5.50 5.22 1.57
C THR A 24 4.25 5.89 2.17
N ALA A 25 3.26 6.25 1.34
CA ALA A 25 2.02 6.86 1.82
C ALA A 25 1.25 5.94 2.78
N PHE A 26 1.11 4.66 2.46
CA PHE A 26 0.43 3.70 3.33
C PHE A 26 1.16 3.47 4.65
N TYR A 27 2.48 3.36 4.63
CA TYR A 27 3.28 3.28 5.85
C TYR A 27 3.08 4.49 6.74
N TYR A 28 3.03 5.69 6.15
CA TYR A 28 2.74 6.91 6.90
C TYR A 28 1.36 6.92 7.54
N ILE A 29 0.32 6.52 6.80
CA ILE A 29 -1.03 6.40 7.33
C ILE A 29 -1.06 5.39 8.48
N TRP A 30 -0.40 4.25 8.30
CA TRP A 30 -0.28 3.21 9.33
C TRP A 30 0.40 3.73 10.59
N MET A 31 1.49 4.49 10.49
CA MET A 31 2.19 5.06 11.65
C MET A 31 1.31 5.99 12.49
N LEU A 32 0.27 6.62 11.92
CA LEU A 32 -0.64 7.48 12.69
C LEU A 32 -1.52 6.68 13.65
N SER A 33 -1.88 5.44 13.30
CA SER A 33 -2.67 4.55 14.16
C SER A 33 -2.48 3.07 13.79
N PRO A 34 -1.35 2.45 14.16
CA PRO A 34 -0.96 1.11 13.68
C PRO A 34 -2.04 0.05 13.85
N HIS A 35 -2.56 -0.10 15.07
CA HIS A 35 -3.57 -1.13 15.38
C HIS A 35 -4.88 -0.91 14.60
N ASN A 36 -5.46 0.28 14.67
CA ASN A 36 -6.74 0.56 14.02
C ASN A 36 -6.66 0.47 12.49
N VAL A 37 -5.56 0.98 11.91
CA VAL A 37 -5.35 0.93 10.46
C VAL A 37 -5.15 -0.51 10.01
N SER A 38 -4.31 -1.28 10.69
CA SER A 38 -4.11 -2.70 10.36
C SER A 38 -5.39 -3.50 10.42
N ASP A 39 -6.13 -3.43 11.52
CA ASP A 39 -7.36 -4.22 11.72
C ASP A 39 -8.40 -3.92 10.64
N PHE A 40 -8.59 -2.63 10.34
CA PHE A 40 -9.52 -2.22 9.29
C PHE A 40 -9.02 -2.66 7.90
N MET A 41 -7.81 -2.22 7.52
CA MET A 41 -7.30 -2.38 6.16
C MET A 41 -7.14 -3.86 5.79
N LYS A 42 -6.69 -4.71 6.73
CA LYS A 42 -6.56 -6.16 6.48
C LYS A 42 -7.89 -6.89 6.29
N SER A 43 -9.01 -6.30 6.70
CA SER A 43 -10.33 -6.88 6.52
C SER A 43 -10.99 -6.58 5.17
N THR A 44 -10.36 -5.72 4.35
CA THR A 44 -10.98 -5.16 3.13
C THR A 44 -10.79 -6.05 1.89
N SER A 45 -9.56 -6.22 1.44
CA SER A 45 -9.20 -6.95 0.23
C SER A 45 -7.90 -7.74 0.41
N PHE A 46 -7.66 -8.68 -0.50
CA PHE A 46 -6.43 -9.47 -0.48
C PHE A 46 -5.17 -8.60 -0.57
N PHE A 47 -5.12 -7.65 -1.54
CA PHE A 47 -3.94 -6.81 -1.71
C PHE A 47 -3.77 -5.80 -0.59
N THR A 48 -4.86 -5.20 -0.12
CA THR A 48 -4.77 -4.32 1.05
C THR A 48 -4.25 -5.10 2.25
N ALA A 49 -4.81 -6.28 2.55
CA ALA A 49 -4.34 -7.11 3.65
C ALA A 49 -2.87 -7.51 3.51
N LEU A 50 -2.44 -7.85 2.30
CA LEU A 50 -1.06 -8.19 2.01
C LEU A 50 -0.12 -7.01 2.29
N VAL A 51 -0.45 -5.81 1.80
CA VAL A 51 0.34 -4.59 2.02
C VAL A 51 0.50 -4.31 3.51
N PHE A 52 -0.60 -4.25 4.26
CA PHE A 52 -0.56 -3.88 5.67
C PHE A 52 0.04 -4.98 6.55
N SER A 53 -0.07 -6.25 6.17
CA SER A 53 0.66 -7.34 6.84
C SER A 53 2.17 -7.26 6.57
N SER A 54 2.58 -6.86 5.36
CA SER A 54 4.00 -6.67 5.04
C SER A 54 4.59 -5.42 5.73
N ILE A 55 3.79 -4.37 5.96
CA ILE A 55 4.19 -3.21 6.77
C ILE A 55 4.50 -3.63 8.21
N GLU A 56 3.66 -4.46 8.82
CA GLU A 56 3.94 -5.00 10.16
C GLU A 56 5.18 -5.90 10.18
N GLN A 57 5.36 -6.75 9.17
CA GLN A 57 6.57 -7.58 9.08
C GLN A 57 7.84 -6.73 8.96
N TYR A 58 7.77 -5.61 8.23
CA TYR A 58 8.82 -4.61 8.18
C TYR A 58 9.15 -4.05 9.57
N THR A 59 8.14 -3.67 10.36
CA THR A 59 8.36 -3.09 11.69
C THR A 59 8.81 -4.10 12.75
N ASP A 60 8.29 -5.33 12.69
CA ASP A 60 8.40 -6.30 13.79
C ASP A 60 9.51 -7.34 13.55
N HIS A 61 9.87 -7.59 12.29
CA HIS A 61 10.78 -8.67 11.90
C HIS A 61 12.02 -8.19 11.13
N GLY A 62 12.23 -6.88 11.03
CA GLY A 62 13.46 -6.31 10.45
C GLY A 62 13.63 -6.59 8.95
N MET A 63 12.53 -6.89 8.26
CA MET A 63 12.51 -7.01 6.80
C MET A 63 12.86 -5.64 6.17
N PRO A 64 13.55 -5.58 5.01
CA PRO A 64 13.75 -4.32 4.30
C PRO A 64 12.42 -3.72 3.81
N PHE A 65 12.31 -2.40 3.79
CA PHE A 65 11.06 -1.74 3.37
C PHE A 65 10.73 -2.02 1.90
N GLU A 66 11.75 -2.12 1.05
CA GLU A 66 11.67 -2.56 -0.34
C GLU A 66 11.09 -3.97 -0.48
N GLY A 67 11.25 -4.82 0.54
CA GLY A 67 10.70 -6.17 0.51
C GLY A 67 9.17 -6.16 0.38
N ILE A 68 8.48 -5.12 0.87
CA ILE A 68 7.03 -4.99 0.73
C ILE A 68 6.66 -4.92 -0.76
N ARG A 69 7.40 -4.12 -1.53
CA ARG A 69 7.27 -4.03 -2.99
C ARG A 69 7.58 -5.36 -3.67
N GLU A 70 8.64 -6.05 -3.25
CA GLU A 70 9.01 -7.35 -3.82
C GLU A 70 7.97 -8.45 -3.56
N ILE A 71 7.14 -8.31 -2.52
CA ILE A 71 6.00 -9.18 -2.27
C ILE A 71 4.82 -8.82 -3.21
N ILE A 72 4.49 -7.54 -3.34
CA ILE A 72 3.26 -7.10 -4.02
C ILE A 72 3.41 -7.12 -5.55
N ARG A 73 4.52 -6.59 -6.07
CA ARG A 73 4.77 -6.39 -7.51
C ARG A 73 4.57 -7.67 -8.34
N PRO A 74 5.16 -8.85 -8.01
CA PRO A 74 4.97 -10.04 -8.84
C PRO A 74 3.53 -10.55 -8.83
N ARG A 75 2.78 -10.32 -7.76
CA ARG A 75 1.36 -10.74 -7.66
C ARG A 75 0.45 -9.86 -8.51
N LEU A 76 0.67 -8.54 -8.49
CA LEU A 76 -0.04 -7.63 -9.38
C LEU A 76 0.32 -7.88 -10.85
N HIS A 77 1.61 -8.09 -11.14
CA HIS A 77 2.05 -8.47 -12.49
C HIS A 77 1.37 -9.75 -12.97
N ALA A 78 1.26 -10.77 -12.11
CA ALA A 78 0.58 -12.02 -12.46
C ALA A 78 -0.92 -11.85 -12.76
N LEU A 79 -1.58 -10.85 -12.16
CA LEU A 79 -2.99 -10.53 -12.45
C LEU A 79 -3.16 -9.78 -13.76
N ASN A 80 -2.33 -8.78 -14.00
CA ASN A 80 -2.38 -7.99 -15.23
C ASN A 80 -0.98 -7.47 -15.59
N PRO A 81 -0.24 -8.21 -16.43
CA PRO A 81 1.11 -7.82 -16.84
C PRO A 81 1.18 -6.48 -17.58
N GLU A 82 0.11 -6.11 -18.28
CA GLU A 82 0.03 -4.88 -19.07
C GLU A 82 -0.13 -3.66 -18.15
N LYS A 83 -1.01 -3.76 -17.14
CA LYS A 83 -1.19 -2.70 -16.14
C LYS A 83 -0.01 -2.60 -15.18
N PHE A 84 0.59 -3.74 -14.82
CA PHE A 84 1.64 -3.82 -13.80
C PHE A 84 2.92 -4.43 -14.39
N PRO A 85 3.59 -3.76 -15.34
CA PRO A 85 4.72 -4.34 -16.04
C PRO A 85 5.95 -4.53 -15.14
N LEU A 86 6.77 -5.52 -15.51
CA LEU A 86 8.14 -5.66 -15.01
C LEU A 86 9.11 -5.06 -16.04
N GLY A 87 10.25 -4.56 -15.56
CA GLY A 87 11.23 -3.87 -16.40
C GLY A 87 11.17 -2.33 -16.32
N PRO A 88 11.84 -1.63 -17.25
CA PRO A 88 11.96 -0.18 -17.25
C PRO A 88 10.71 0.51 -17.86
N VAL A 89 9.52 0.01 -17.51
CA VAL A 89 8.23 0.55 -17.94
C VAL A 89 7.49 1.01 -16.70
N GLY A 90 6.99 2.24 -16.73
CA GLY A 90 6.23 2.79 -15.62
C GLY A 90 4.88 2.09 -15.43
N CYS A 91 4.37 2.13 -14.20
CA CYS A 91 3.01 1.74 -13.86
C CYS A 91 2.22 2.99 -13.47
N SER A 92 0.94 3.01 -13.81
CA SER A 92 0.00 4.04 -13.37
C SER A 92 -0.21 3.96 -11.86
N LEU A 93 -0.05 5.09 -11.17
CA LEU A 93 -0.32 5.18 -9.74
C LEU A 93 -1.81 4.99 -9.43
N VAL A 94 -2.69 5.43 -10.34
CA VAL A 94 -4.15 5.27 -10.19
C VAL A 94 -4.52 3.80 -10.25
N ASP A 95 -4.07 3.08 -11.28
CA ASP A 95 -4.33 1.64 -11.43
C ASP A 95 -3.76 0.84 -10.25
N LEU A 96 -2.60 1.24 -9.74
CA LEU A 96 -1.99 0.60 -8.57
C LEU A 96 -2.82 0.84 -7.30
N THR A 97 -3.32 2.06 -7.12
CA THR A 97 -4.16 2.42 -5.97
C THR A 97 -5.49 1.67 -6.02
N GLU A 98 -6.13 1.65 -7.18
CA GLU A 98 -7.36 0.90 -7.41
C GLU A 98 -7.15 -0.58 -7.13
N ALA A 99 -6.13 -1.22 -7.70
CA ALA A 99 -5.90 -2.65 -7.48
C ALA A 99 -5.55 -3.01 -6.03
N ILE A 100 -4.83 -2.14 -5.31
CA ILE A 100 -4.51 -2.40 -3.91
C ILE A 100 -5.74 -2.23 -3.03
N LEU A 101 -6.47 -1.12 -3.20
CA LEU A 101 -7.62 -0.74 -2.37
C LEU A 101 -8.97 -1.30 -2.88
N ASP A 102 -8.94 -2.12 -3.93
CA ASP A 102 -10.15 -2.72 -4.52
C ASP A 102 -10.86 -3.57 -3.48
N SER A 103 -12.04 -3.11 -3.04
CA SER A 103 -12.76 -3.65 -1.90
C SER A 103 -14.23 -3.77 -2.25
N ASN A 104 -14.76 -5.00 -2.14
CA ASN A 104 -16.20 -5.26 -2.21
C ASN A 104 -16.96 -4.81 -0.94
N ARG A 105 -16.27 -4.38 0.11
CA ARG A 105 -16.90 -3.76 1.29
C ARG A 105 -17.19 -2.29 0.98
N SER A 106 -18.45 -1.90 1.17
CA SER A 106 -18.93 -0.54 0.93
C SER A 106 -18.02 0.49 1.58
N GLN A 107 -17.56 1.43 0.76
CA GLN A 107 -16.73 2.56 1.14
C GLN A 107 -17.46 3.35 2.24
N TRP A 108 -16.76 3.53 3.36
CA TRP A 108 -16.98 4.47 4.46
C TRP A 108 -18.33 5.21 4.45
N ALA A 109 -19.16 4.98 5.48
CA ALA A 109 -20.31 5.84 5.73
C ALA A 109 -19.83 7.13 6.41
N VAL A 110 -19.91 8.26 5.71
CA VAL A 110 -19.75 9.58 6.33
C VAL A 110 -21.06 9.93 7.02
N GLN A 111 -21.09 9.81 8.35
CA GLN A 111 -22.22 10.30 9.13
C GLN A 111 -21.96 11.77 9.50
N ALA A 112 -22.53 12.69 8.73
CA ALA A 112 -22.57 14.09 9.12
C ALA A 112 -23.63 14.26 10.21
N ILE A 113 -23.19 14.51 11.44
CA ILE A 113 -24.08 14.85 12.55
C ILE A 113 -24.34 16.36 12.48
N CYS A 114 -25.57 16.74 12.14
CA CYS A 114 -25.99 18.15 12.23
C CYS A 114 -26.34 18.47 13.68
N ASN A 115 -25.55 19.34 14.32
CA ASN A 115 -25.81 19.81 15.68
C ASN A 115 -26.73 21.05 15.73
N THR A 116 -27.34 21.41 14.60
CA THR A 116 -28.24 22.57 14.50
C THR A 116 -29.61 22.10 14.04
N CYS A 117 -30.61 22.26 14.90
CA CYS A 117 -32.02 22.06 14.61
C CYS A 117 -32.65 23.35 14.08
#